data_AF-A0A7W2Y991-F1
#
_entry.id   AF-A0A7W2Y991-F1
#
_cell.length_a   1.000
_cell.length_b   1.000
_cell.length_c   1.000
_cell.angle_alpha   90.00
_cell.angle_beta   90.00
_cell.angle_gamma   90.00
#
_symmetry.space_group_name_H-M   'P 1'
#
loop_
_entity.id
_entity.type
_entity.pdbx_description
1 polymer ?
#
loop_
_entity_poly.entity_id
_entity_poly.type
_entity_poly.pdbx_seq_one_letter_code
_entity_poly.pdbx_strand_id
1 'polypeptide(L)'
;MDSDGNESFSLYKIDISKNKSKIVLLVGSTVGISGISSATVVHTLPEDPDNIIVQYNGRKIKAADLYKLPLSSRWNTKRNKNNKMKLVAKNLGNVQRWLLDNAGYVGGSTTLNGLEGKFLYKEQGVKEFKVLQEFNPLDEGFSPISFDFDDKTLFVSSNIGRDRAAIYKYSPEKNKLGEMVFGHDEVDVTGLIMSRHQKKLLGVILLMNTLSLFI
;
A
#
# COMPACT_ATOMS: atom_id res chain seq x y z
N MET A 1 -8.04 11.47 -9.95
CA MET A 1 -8.49 12.87 -9.82
C MET A 1 -9.59 12.90 -8.78
N ASP A 2 -9.59 13.90 -7.92
CA ASP A 2 -10.70 14.15 -7.00
C ASP A 2 -11.95 14.53 -7.84
N SER A 3 -13.11 13.94 -7.51
CA SER A 3 -14.39 14.36 -8.06
C SER A 3 -15.11 15.27 -7.05
N ASP A 4 -15.29 16.53 -7.47
CA ASP A 4 -16.18 17.52 -6.86
C ASP A 4 -15.89 17.88 -5.39
N GLY A 5 -14.64 17.80 -4.94
CA GLY A 5 -14.24 18.26 -3.60
C GLY A 5 -14.65 17.32 -2.47
N ASN A 6 -15.09 16.10 -2.79
CA ASN A 6 -15.56 15.10 -1.85
C ASN A 6 -14.49 14.02 -1.54
N GLU A 7 -13.20 14.29 -1.81
CA GLU A 7 -12.08 13.35 -1.65
C GLU A 7 -12.30 11.98 -2.33
N SER A 8 -12.94 12.02 -3.49
CA SER A 8 -13.39 10.83 -4.19
C SER A 8 -12.49 10.55 -5.39
N PHE A 9 -11.74 9.45 -5.35
CA PHE A 9 -10.68 9.20 -6.33
C PHE A 9 -11.08 8.18 -7.39
N SER A 10 -11.27 8.67 -8.61
CA SER A 10 -11.38 7.85 -9.81
C SER A 10 -10.01 7.56 -10.43
N LEU A 11 -9.87 6.38 -11.04
CA LEU A 11 -8.68 5.97 -11.81
C LEU A 11 -8.92 6.10 -13.31
N TYR A 12 -7.99 6.77 -13.99
CA TYR A 12 -8.01 6.99 -15.42
C TYR A 12 -6.71 6.49 -16.06
N LYS A 13 -6.80 6.04 -17.31
CA LYS A 13 -5.65 5.81 -18.20
C LYS A 13 -5.61 6.90 -19.25
N ILE A 14 -4.41 7.41 -19.53
CA ILE A 14 -4.16 8.41 -20.56
C ILE A 14 -3.15 7.83 -21.55
N ASP A 15 -3.50 7.81 -22.83
CA ASP A 15 -2.56 7.52 -23.92
C ASP A 15 -2.01 8.85 -24.46
N ILE A 16 -0.71 9.08 -24.26
CA ILE A 16 0.01 10.30 -24.65
C ILE A 16 0.82 10.15 -25.95
N SER A 17 0.82 8.95 -26.56
CA SER A 17 1.57 8.70 -27.80
C SER A 17 0.95 9.35 -29.03
N LYS A 18 -0.31 9.81 -28.91
CA LYS A 18 -1.10 10.39 -29.99
C LYS A 18 -1.24 11.88 -29.81
N ASN A 19 -1.25 12.61 -30.92
CA ASN A 19 -1.43 14.08 -30.94
C ASN A 19 -2.75 14.55 -30.27
N LYS A 20 -3.72 13.64 -30.12
CA LYS A 20 -4.91 13.83 -29.29
C LYS A 20 -4.96 12.75 -28.21
N SER A 21 -4.69 13.15 -26.96
CA SER A 21 -4.69 12.25 -25.81
C SER A 21 -6.06 11.58 -25.64
N LYS A 22 -6.06 10.25 -25.49
CA LYS A 22 -7.26 9.48 -25.18
C LYS A 22 -7.30 9.17 -23.70
N ILE A 23 -8.31 9.69 -23.01
CA ILE A 23 -8.57 9.44 -21.58
C ILE A 23 -9.63 8.33 -21.47
N VAL A 24 -9.36 7.31 -20.66
CA VAL A 24 -10.28 6.20 -20.40
C VAL A 24 -10.46 6.07 -18.89
N LEU A 25 -11.70 6.18 -18.42
CA LEU A 25 -12.05 5.86 -17.03
C LEU A 25 -11.92 4.35 -16.81
N LEU A 26 -11.08 3.94 -15.86
CA LEU A 26 -10.86 2.54 -15.50
C LEU A 26 -11.68 2.11 -14.27
N VAL A 27 -11.69 2.97 -13.24
CA VAL A 27 -12.46 2.78 -12.00
C VAL A 27 -13.09 4.11 -11.60
N GLY A 28 -14.42 4.13 -11.50
CA GLY A 28 -15.18 5.30 -11.09
C GLY A 28 -15.38 5.35 -9.58
N SER A 29 -15.22 6.53 -9.00
CA SER A 29 -15.71 6.87 -7.67
C SER A 29 -17.22 7.04 -7.69
N THR A 30 -17.86 6.77 -6.55
CA THR A 30 -19.30 6.98 -6.35
C THR A 30 -19.51 7.62 -4.99
N VAL A 31 -20.32 8.67 -4.93
CA VAL A 31 -20.76 9.28 -3.67
C VAL A 31 -22.16 8.74 -3.35
N GLY A 32 -22.33 8.23 -2.14
CA GLY A 32 -23.62 7.74 -1.67
C GLY A 32 -23.80 7.92 -0.17
N ILE A 33 -24.98 7.57 0.33
CA ILE A 33 -25.36 7.74 1.75
C ILE A 33 -24.41 6.96 2.68
N SER A 34 -23.87 5.83 2.22
CA SER A 34 -22.92 4.99 2.98
C SER A 34 -21.46 5.45 2.91
N GLY A 35 -21.18 6.55 2.19
CA GLY A 35 -19.86 7.14 2.00
C GLY A 35 -19.38 7.13 0.56
N ILE A 36 -18.07 7.34 0.38
CA ILE A 36 -17.42 7.53 -0.92
C ILE A 36 -16.67 6.26 -1.34
N SER A 37 -16.89 5.82 -2.57
CA SER A 37 -16.00 4.84 -3.19
C SER A 37 -14.83 5.53 -3.90
N SER A 38 -13.63 5.03 -3.66
CA SER A 38 -12.36 5.56 -4.15
C SER A 38 -11.44 4.40 -4.52
N ALA A 39 -10.62 4.61 -5.55
CA ALA A 39 -9.64 3.64 -6.01
C ALA A 39 -8.24 4.25 -6.06
N THR A 40 -7.25 3.45 -5.67
CA THR A 40 -5.83 3.81 -5.74
C THR A 40 -5.03 2.68 -6.37
N VAL A 41 -3.92 3.02 -7.03
CA VAL A 41 -2.98 2.03 -7.56
C VAL A 41 -2.08 1.56 -6.43
N VAL A 42 -2.00 0.24 -6.23
CA VAL A 42 -1.14 -0.39 -5.22
C VAL A 42 0.11 -0.98 -5.85
N HIS A 43 0.00 -1.51 -7.08
CA HIS A 43 1.12 -2.14 -7.76
C HIS A 43 1.01 -1.98 -9.28
N THR A 44 2.10 -1.61 -9.94
CA THR A 44 2.14 -1.42 -11.40
C THR A 44 2.43 -2.69 -12.20
N LEU A 45 2.83 -3.78 -11.54
CA LEU A 45 3.14 -5.08 -12.15
C LEU A 45 4.12 -4.97 -13.34
N PRO A 46 5.40 -4.63 -13.11
CA PRO A 46 6.35 -4.40 -14.22
C PRO A 46 6.52 -5.60 -15.16
N GLU A 47 6.45 -6.83 -14.64
CA GLU A 47 6.53 -8.07 -15.43
C GLU A 47 5.18 -8.48 -16.08
N ASP A 48 4.11 -7.73 -15.83
CA ASP A 48 2.79 -7.90 -16.46
C ASP A 48 2.18 -6.52 -16.78
N PRO A 49 2.76 -5.81 -17.78
CA PRO A 49 2.47 -4.40 -18.05
C PRO A 49 1.04 -4.15 -18.56
N ASP A 50 0.30 -5.20 -18.92
CA ASP A 50 -1.10 -5.11 -19.33
C ASP A 50 -2.06 -4.99 -18.15
N ASN A 51 -1.56 -5.17 -16.91
CA ASN A 51 -2.37 -5.19 -15.71
C ASN A 51 -1.76 -4.32 -14.61
N ILE A 52 -2.61 -3.89 -13.68
CA ILE A 52 -2.19 -3.28 -12.42
C ILE A 52 -2.97 -3.88 -11.26
N ILE A 53 -2.49 -3.71 -10.03
CA ILE A 53 -3.25 -3.99 -8.82
C ILE A 53 -3.76 -2.67 -8.25
N VAL A 54 -5.06 -2.62 -8.00
CA VAL A 54 -5.75 -1.47 -7.43
C VAL A 54 -6.43 -1.85 -6.13
N GLN A 55 -6.44 -0.94 -5.18
CA GLN A 55 -7.29 -1.02 -3.99
C GLN A 55 -8.57 -0.25 -4.29
N TYR A 56 -9.72 -0.89 -4.11
CA TYR A 56 -11.03 -0.30 -4.38
C TYR A 56 -12.07 -0.75 -3.35
N ASN A 57 -12.81 0.20 -2.80
CA ASN A 57 -13.82 -0.02 -1.76
C ASN A 57 -15.26 -0.06 -2.28
N GLY A 58 -15.50 -0.22 -3.59
CA GLY A 58 -16.86 -0.27 -4.15
C GLY A 58 -17.74 -1.39 -3.62
N ARG A 59 -17.17 -2.51 -3.13
CA ARG A 59 -17.95 -3.59 -2.47
C ARG A 59 -18.36 -3.22 -1.04
N LYS A 60 -17.45 -2.59 -0.28
CA LYS A 60 -17.64 -2.21 1.12
C LYS A 60 -16.80 -0.96 1.38
N ILE A 61 -17.45 0.19 1.55
CA ILE A 61 -16.80 1.51 1.66
C ILE A 61 -15.69 1.53 2.72
N LYS A 62 -15.92 0.90 3.87
CA LYS A 62 -14.97 0.84 4.99
C LYS A 62 -13.88 -0.24 4.87
N ALA A 63 -13.90 -1.06 3.81
CA ALA A 63 -13.01 -2.21 3.67
C ALA A 63 -12.66 -2.43 2.20
N ALA A 64 -11.68 -1.67 1.72
CA ALA A 64 -11.22 -1.76 0.35
C ALA A 64 -10.55 -3.10 0.06
N ASP A 65 -10.97 -3.75 -1.02
CA ASP A 65 -10.37 -4.98 -1.52
C ASP A 65 -9.26 -4.66 -2.51
N LEU A 66 -8.42 -5.67 -2.82
CA LEU A 66 -7.49 -5.60 -3.94
C LEU A 66 -8.06 -6.28 -5.19
N TYR A 67 -7.89 -5.63 -6.32
CA TYR A 67 -8.27 -6.16 -7.63
C TYR A 67 -7.11 -6.07 -8.61
N LYS A 68 -6.93 -7.12 -9.42
CA LYS A 68 -6.14 -7.07 -10.65
C LYS A 68 -7.02 -6.47 -11.74
N LEU A 69 -6.51 -5.43 -12.39
CA LEU A 69 -7.23 -4.61 -13.34
C LEU A 69 -6.47 -4.57 -14.68
N PRO A 70 -7.03 -5.16 -15.75
CA PRO A 70 -6.46 -5.04 -17.08
C PRO A 70 -6.56 -3.60 -17.59
N LEU A 71 -5.45 -3.01 -18.05
CA LEU A 71 -5.40 -1.64 -18.57
C LEU A 71 -6.15 -1.48 -19.90
N SER A 72 -6.40 -2.57 -20.62
CA SER A 72 -7.24 -2.60 -21.84
C SER A 72 -8.74 -2.45 -21.56
N SER A 73 -9.15 -2.55 -20.28
CA SER A 73 -10.55 -2.48 -19.87
C SER A 73 -11.04 -1.02 -19.72
N ARG A 74 -12.31 -0.87 -19.32
CA ARG A 74 -12.96 0.42 -19.06
C ARG A 74 -14.06 0.27 -18.04
N TRP A 75 -14.33 1.36 -17.32
CA TRP A 75 -15.49 1.48 -16.45
C TRP A 75 -16.79 1.50 -17.25
N ASN A 76 -17.81 0.82 -16.74
CA ASN A 76 -19.18 0.92 -17.25
C ASN A 76 -19.99 1.81 -16.28
N THR A 77 -20.22 3.05 -16.67
CA THR A 77 -20.97 4.04 -15.86
C THR A 77 -22.41 3.62 -15.60
N LYS A 78 -23.08 2.92 -16.53
CA LYS A 78 -24.45 2.44 -16.31
C LYS A 78 -24.54 1.36 -15.25
N ARG A 79 -23.48 0.55 -15.10
CA ARG A 79 -23.43 -0.58 -14.16
C ARG A 79 -22.57 -0.29 -12.93
N ASN A 80 -21.95 0.89 -12.83
CA ASN A 80 -20.98 1.28 -11.81
C ASN A 80 -19.96 0.18 -11.51
N LYS A 81 -19.38 -0.41 -12.58
CA LYS A 81 -18.35 -1.44 -12.44
C LYS A 81 -17.46 -1.56 -13.68
N ASN A 82 -16.28 -2.12 -13.47
CA ASN A 82 -15.45 -2.67 -14.54
C ASN A 82 -15.47 -4.20 -14.46
N ASN A 83 -16.11 -4.85 -15.43
CA ASN A 83 -16.31 -6.31 -15.42
C ASN A 83 -15.03 -7.13 -15.62
N LYS A 84 -13.91 -6.49 -15.96
CA LYS A 84 -12.62 -7.17 -16.16
C LYS A 84 -11.77 -7.17 -14.89
N MET A 85 -12.16 -6.44 -13.84
CA MET A 85 -11.51 -6.50 -12.54
C MET A 85 -11.66 -7.90 -11.94
N LYS A 86 -10.55 -8.46 -11.46
CA LYS A 86 -10.52 -9.75 -10.77
C LYS A 86 -10.08 -9.56 -9.32
N LEU A 87 -10.84 -10.10 -8.38
CA LEU A 87 -10.51 -10.00 -6.95
C LEU A 87 -9.19 -10.74 -6.67
N VAL A 88 -8.27 -10.06 -6.00
CA VAL A 88 -6.96 -10.61 -5.58
C VAL A 88 -6.98 -10.91 -4.08
N ALA A 89 -7.45 -9.96 -3.28
CA ALA A 89 -7.58 -10.12 -1.84
C ALA A 89 -8.84 -9.40 -1.34
N LYS A 90 -9.61 -10.10 -0.51
CA LYS A 90 -10.83 -9.57 0.10
C LYS A 90 -10.51 -9.01 1.49
N ASN A 91 -10.87 -7.76 1.74
CA ASN A 91 -10.78 -7.16 3.07
C ASN A 91 -12.07 -7.44 3.85
N LEU A 92 -11.93 -8.16 4.97
CA LEU A 92 -13.07 -8.54 5.82
C LEU A 92 -13.48 -7.40 6.77
N GLY A 93 -12.62 -6.42 7.02
CA GLY A 93 -12.99 -5.20 7.73
C GLY A 93 -11.88 -4.46 8.46
N ASN A 94 -10.74 -5.09 8.71
CA ASN A 94 -9.70 -4.55 9.59
C ASN A 94 -8.32 -4.40 8.92
N VAL A 95 -8.17 -4.80 7.65
CA VAL A 95 -6.91 -4.58 6.93
C VAL A 95 -6.80 -3.12 6.53
N GLN A 96 -5.76 -2.45 7.01
CA GLN A 96 -5.47 -1.05 6.70
C GLN A 96 -4.50 -0.95 5.52
N ARG A 97 -3.54 -1.87 5.43
CA ARG A 97 -2.51 -1.85 4.39
C ARG A 97 -2.20 -3.26 3.92
N TRP A 98 -2.04 -3.41 2.61
CA TRP A 98 -1.52 -4.62 1.98
C TRP A 98 -0.07 -4.40 1.60
N LEU A 99 0.76 -5.43 1.80
CA LEU A 99 2.16 -5.45 1.39
C LEU A 99 2.31 -6.47 0.27
N LEU A 100 2.77 -5.99 -0.88
CA LEU A 100 2.96 -6.80 -2.07
C LEU A 100 4.45 -6.91 -2.38
N ASP A 101 4.87 -8.09 -2.80
CA ASP A 101 6.23 -8.36 -3.26
C ASP A 101 6.49 -7.73 -4.65
N ASN A 102 7.70 -7.88 -5.19
CA ASN A 102 8.07 -7.26 -6.46
C ASN A 102 7.26 -7.79 -7.66
N ALA A 103 6.73 -9.02 -7.56
CA ALA A 103 5.85 -9.63 -8.55
C ALA A 103 4.37 -9.26 -8.37
N GLY A 104 4.03 -8.55 -7.28
CA GLY A 104 2.66 -8.17 -6.93
C GLY A 104 1.87 -9.24 -6.18
N TYR A 105 2.53 -10.26 -5.63
CA TYR A 105 1.89 -11.22 -4.72
C TYR A 105 1.66 -10.56 -3.35
N VAL A 106 0.49 -10.85 -2.75
CA VAL A 106 0.12 -10.32 -1.44
C VAL A 106 0.75 -11.18 -0.34
N GLY A 107 1.95 -10.78 0.09
CA GLY A 107 2.72 -11.49 1.12
C GLY A 107 2.52 -10.93 2.54
N GLY A 108 2.01 -9.71 2.69
CA GLY A 108 1.78 -9.12 4.01
C GLY A 108 0.54 -8.26 4.11
N SER A 109 0.08 -8.04 5.33
CA SER A 109 -0.96 -7.04 5.61
C SER A 109 -0.85 -6.50 7.03
N THR A 110 -1.11 -5.21 7.19
CA THR A 110 -1.27 -4.59 8.50
C THR A 110 -2.76 -4.46 8.82
N THR A 111 -3.16 -4.98 9.96
CA THR A 111 -4.52 -4.83 10.49
C THR A 111 -4.53 -3.91 11.69
N LEU A 112 -5.64 -3.21 11.90
CA LEU A 112 -5.85 -2.38 13.09
C LEU A 112 -7.27 -2.58 13.62
N ASN A 113 -7.40 -2.85 14.92
CA ASN A 113 -8.66 -2.87 15.65
C ASN A 113 -8.52 -2.02 16.92
N GLY A 114 -8.99 -0.76 16.87
CA GLY A 114 -8.70 0.20 17.94
C GLY A 114 -7.20 0.45 18.03
N LEU A 115 -6.60 0.12 19.18
CA LEU A 115 -5.16 0.22 19.44
C LEU A 115 -4.42 -1.11 19.24
N GLU A 116 -5.10 -2.16 18.77
CA GLU A 116 -4.46 -3.45 18.48
C GLU A 116 -4.05 -3.53 17.01
N GLY A 117 -2.78 -3.23 16.75
CA GLY A 117 -2.13 -3.39 15.46
C GLY A 117 -1.52 -4.79 15.31
N LYS A 118 -1.66 -5.39 14.13
CA LYS A 118 -0.94 -6.63 13.79
C LYS A 118 -0.30 -6.54 12.41
N PHE A 119 0.92 -7.03 12.29
CA PHE A 119 1.51 -7.36 11.01
C PHE A 119 1.34 -8.86 10.74
N LEU A 120 0.62 -9.15 9.67
CA LEU A 120 0.35 -10.49 9.18
C LEU A 120 1.24 -10.77 7.97
N TYR A 121 1.79 -11.98 7.89
CA TYR A 121 2.63 -12.40 6.77
C TYR A 121 2.27 -13.82 6.31
N LYS A 122 2.49 -14.08 5.03
CA LYS A 122 2.48 -15.42 4.44
C LYS A 122 3.43 -15.51 3.26
N GLU A 123 3.98 -16.69 3.07
CA GLU A 123 4.84 -17.01 1.93
C GLU A 123 4.02 -17.23 0.66
N GLN A 124 4.68 -17.11 -0.49
CA GLN A 124 4.06 -17.38 -1.78
C GLN A 124 3.49 -18.81 -1.82
N GLY A 125 2.28 -18.95 -2.37
CA GLY A 125 1.57 -20.24 -2.42
C GLY A 125 0.84 -20.61 -1.12
N VAL A 126 1.14 -19.96 0.00
CA VAL A 126 0.42 -20.16 1.26
C VAL A 126 -0.89 -19.35 1.24
N LYS A 127 -1.98 -19.99 1.69
CA LYS A 127 -3.31 -19.36 1.71
C LYS A 127 -3.49 -18.45 2.91
N GLU A 128 -3.13 -18.95 4.09
CA GLU A 128 -3.40 -18.32 5.38
C GLU A 128 -2.26 -17.43 5.85
N PHE A 129 -2.61 -16.37 6.55
CA PHE A 129 -1.66 -15.47 7.18
C PHE A 129 -1.34 -15.94 8.60
N LYS A 130 -0.08 -15.78 9.01
CA LYS A 130 0.34 -15.85 10.42
C LYS A 130 0.58 -14.44 10.96
N VAL A 131 0.31 -14.24 12.24
CA VAL A 131 0.71 -13.03 12.97
C VAL A 131 2.22 -13.11 13.20
N LEU A 132 2.96 -12.10 12.76
CA LEU A 132 4.39 -11.99 13.04
C LEU A 132 4.69 -10.96 14.12
N GLN A 133 4.00 -9.82 14.08
CA GLN A 133 4.17 -8.76 15.05
C GLN A 133 2.80 -8.26 15.52
N GLU A 134 2.72 -7.91 16.79
CA GLU A 134 1.62 -7.17 17.40
C GLU A 134 2.19 -5.87 17.95
N PHE A 135 1.43 -4.78 17.83
CA PHE A 135 1.90 -3.46 18.25
C PHE A 135 0.72 -2.55 18.61
N ASN A 136 0.99 -1.51 19.38
CA ASN A 136 0.07 -0.41 19.62
C ASN A 136 0.53 0.79 18.78
N PRO A 137 -0.33 1.39 17.93
CA PRO A 137 0.07 2.53 17.09
C PRO A 137 0.45 3.80 17.88
N LEU A 138 0.19 3.84 19.18
CA LEU A 138 0.56 4.96 20.06
C LEU A 138 1.89 4.75 20.80
N ASP A 139 2.47 3.54 20.74
CA ASP A 139 3.73 3.20 21.39
C ASP A 139 4.88 3.11 20.35
N GLU A 140 6.08 2.79 20.80
CA GLU A 140 7.12 2.34 19.88
C GLU A 140 6.63 1.13 19.07
N GLY A 141 7.01 1.07 17.80
CA GLY A 141 6.28 0.23 16.88
C GLY A 141 7.06 -0.26 15.68
N PHE A 142 6.32 -1.01 14.87
CA PHE A 142 6.80 -1.72 13.70
C PHE A 142 5.89 -1.37 12.53
N SER A 143 6.43 -0.67 11.53
CA SER A 143 5.71 -0.30 10.32
C SER A 143 6.39 -0.89 9.09
N PRO A 144 5.88 -2.00 8.52
CA PRO A 144 6.45 -2.57 7.31
C PRO A 144 6.29 -1.59 6.15
N ILE A 145 7.32 -1.40 5.33
CA ILE A 145 7.30 -0.45 4.20
C ILE A 145 7.16 -1.19 2.88
N SER A 146 8.08 -2.10 2.58
CA SER A 146 8.14 -2.81 1.30
C SER A 146 8.92 -4.11 1.45
N PHE A 147 8.76 -5.01 0.49
CA PHE A 147 9.77 -6.04 0.26
C PHE A 147 11.07 -5.41 -0.27
N ASP A 148 12.19 -6.02 0.06
CA ASP A 148 13.47 -5.83 -0.63
C ASP A 148 13.44 -6.59 -1.97
N PHE A 149 14.47 -6.42 -2.80
CA PHE A 149 14.55 -7.01 -4.14
C PHE A 149 14.73 -8.52 -4.16
N ASP A 150 14.97 -9.15 -3.00
CA ASP A 150 15.07 -10.60 -2.83
C ASP A 150 13.72 -11.28 -2.55
N ASP A 151 12.64 -10.50 -2.37
CA ASP A 151 11.29 -10.92 -1.97
C ASP A 151 11.23 -11.75 -0.65
N LYS A 152 12.31 -11.76 0.12
CA LYS A 152 12.45 -12.50 1.39
C LYS A 152 12.65 -11.57 2.57
N THR A 153 13.24 -10.41 2.33
CA THR A 153 13.53 -9.39 3.34
C THR A 153 12.50 -8.27 3.21
N LEU A 154 12.08 -7.69 4.34
CA LEU A 154 11.28 -6.48 4.36
C LEU A 154 12.13 -5.30 4.80
N PHE A 155 11.87 -4.14 4.22
CA PHE A 155 12.21 -2.87 4.85
C PHE A 155 11.08 -2.45 5.79
N VAL A 156 11.45 -2.00 6.98
CA VAL A 156 10.54 -1.62 8.05
C VAL A 156 11.01 -0.30 8.65
N SER A 157 10.09 0.63 8.91
CA SER A 157 10.34 1.76 9.80
C SER A 157 9.97 1.34 11.23
N SER A 158 10.91 1.48 12.17
CA SER A 158 10.69 1.13 13.56
C SER A 158 11.50 2.04 14.48
N ASN A 159 10.91 2.39 15.62
CA ASN A 159 11.57 3.06 16.73
C ASN A 159 11.74 2.14 17.95
N ILE A 160 11.59 0.82 17.80
CA ILE A 160 11.77 -0.11 18.94
C ILE A 160 13.18 0.03 19.53
N GLY A 161 13.25 0.40 20.82
CA GLY A 161 14.50 0.60 21.55
C GLY A 161 15.23 1.91 21.22
N ARG A 162 14.54 2.89 20.63
CA ARG A 162 15.11 4.23 20.32
C ARG A 162 14.02 5.31 20.26
N ASP A 163 14.44 6.57 20.34
CA ASP A 163 13.49 7.70 20.26
C ASP A 163 12.93 7.89 18.84
N ARG A 164 13.82 7.99 17.84
CA ARG A 164 13.45 8.25 16.43
C ARG A 164 13.35 6.98 15.60
N ALA A 165 12.31 6.87 14.79
CA ALA A 165 12.14 5.77 13.86
C ALA A 165 13.29 5.72 12.85
N ALA A 166 13.77 4.51 12.60
CA ALA A 166 14.82 4.23 11.63
C ALA A 166 14.37 3.09 10.71
N ILE A 167 15.05 2.97 9.56
CA ILE A 167 14.81 1.92 8.60
C ILE A 167 15.67 0.72 8.95
N TYR A 168 15.03 -0.44 9.08
CA TYR A 168 15.67 -1.72 9.32
C TYR A 168 15.32 -2.72 8.23
N LYS A 169 16.23 -3.67 8.00
CA LYS A 169 15.89 -4.95 7.39
C LYS A 169 15.15 -5.80 8.42
N TYR A 170 14.19 -6.59 7.95
CA TYR A 170 13.43 -7.52 8.76
C TYR A 170 13.25 -8.84 8.00
N SER A 171 13.48 -9.95 8.70
CA SER A 171 13.26 -11.29 8.15
C SER A 171 11.91 -11.83 8.65
N PRO A 172 10.89 -12.01 7.78
CA PRO A 172 9.63 -12.64 8.15
C PRO A 172 9.78 -14.11 8.55
N GLU A 173 10.76 -14.81 7.96
CA GLU A 173 11.08 -16.20 8.30
C GLU A 173 11.56 -16.32 9.75
N LYS A 174 12.51 -15.46 10.14
CA LYS A 174 13.10 -15.45 11.49
C LYS A 174 12.31 -14.63 12.50
N ASN A 175 11.29 -13.90 12.04
CA ASN A 175 10.54 -12.92 12.81
C ASN A 175 11.44 -11.97 13.62
N LYS A 176 12.42 -11.35 12.95
CA LYS A 176 13.44 -10.53 13.63
C LYS A 176 13.77 -9.26 12.87
N LEU A 177 13.84 -8.14 13.59
CA LEU A 177 14.52 -6.93 13.14
C LEU A 177 16.02 -7.24 13.03
N GLY A 178 16.61 -6.87 11.90
CA GLY A 178 18.00 -7.10 11.58
C GLY A 178 18.78 -5.80 11.51
N GLU A 179 19.60 -5.67 10.47
CA GLU A 179 20.46 -4.52 10.22
C GLU A 179 19.66 -3.20 10.11
N MET A 180 20.14 -2.15 10.78
CA MET A 180 19.69 -0.79 10.54
C MET A 180 20.30 -0.29 9.22
N VAL A 181 19.45 0.06 8.26
CA VAL A 181 19.85 0.58 6.96
C VAL A 181 20.15 2.07 7.04
N PHE A 182 19.29 2.81 7.75
CA PHE A 182 19.44 4.25 7.93
C PHE A 182 18.61 4.72 9.13
N GLY A 183 19.17 5.63 9.93
CA GLY A 183 18.48 6.31 11.01
C GLY A 183 18.96 7.76 11.14
N HIS A 184 18.21 8.58 11.85
CA HIS A 184 18.58 9.95 12.16
C HIS A 184 18.30 10.23 13.64
N ASP A 185 19.09 11.09 14.28
CA ASP A 185 19.00 11.34 15.72
C ASP A 185 17.84 12.26 16.09
N GLU A 186 17.47 13.18 15.19
CA GLU A 186 16.46 14.21 15.46
C GLU A 186 15.09 13.98 14.79
N VAL A 187 14.99 13.12 13.78
CA VAL A 187 13.77 13.00 12.97
C VAL A 187 13.44 11.55 12.66
N ASP A 188 12.15 11.26 12.51
CA ASP A 188 11.67 9.93 12.18
C ASP A 188 11.91 9.63 10.69
N VAL A 189 12.53 8.49 10.41
CA VAL A 189 12.68 7.96 9.06
C VAL A 189 11.55 6.98 8.78
N THR A 190 10.58 7.40 7.97
CA THR A 190 9.27 6.73 7.85
C THR A 190 9.05 6.02 6.53
N GLY A 191 9.88 6.30 5.51
CA GLY A 191 9.67 5.76 4.17
C GLY A 191 10.95 5.62 3.35
N LEU A 192 10.80 4.98 2.20
CA LEU A 192 11.89 4.71 1.26
C LEU A 192 11.52 5.16 -0.16
N ILE A 193 12.53 5.64 -0.86
CA ILE A 193 12.49 5.86 -2.31
C ILE A 193 13.37 4.80 -2.94
N MET A 194 12.77 3.89 -3.70
CA MET A 194 13.47 2.77 -4.32
C MET A 194 13.35 2.82 -5.84
N SER A 195 14.45 2.49 -6.52
CA SER A 195 14.42 2.22 -7.95
C SER A 195 14.18 0.73 -8.17
N ARG A 196 12.99 0.37 -8.68
CA ARG A 196 12.73 -1.00 -9.12
C ARG A 196 13.56 -1.39 -10.34
N HIS A 197 13.80 -0.44 -11.25
CA HIS A 197 14.61 -0.68 -12.45
C HIS A 197 16.08 -0.94 -12.12
N GLN A 198 16.67 -0.14 -11.22
CA GLN A 198 18.07 -0.30 -10.83
C GLN A 198 18.27 -1.25 -9.64
N LYS A 199 17.18 -1.78 -9.07
CA LYS A 199 17.17 -2.63 -7.88
C LYS A 199 18.01 -2.07 -6.72
N LYS A 200 17.79 -0.79 -6.39
CA LYS A 200 18.52 -0.12 -5.32
C LYS A 200 17.69 0.91 -4.55
N LEU A 201 18.08 1.15 -3.31
CA LEU A 201 17.59 2.26 -2.51
C LEU A 201 18.18 3.58 -3.03
N LEU A 202 17.32 4.58 -3.28
CA LEU A 202 17.71 5.90 -3.76
C LEU A 202 17.66 6.97 -2.67
N GLY A 203 16.83 6.78 -1.64
CA GLY A 203 16.68 7.74 -0.57
C GLY A 203 15.66 7.31 0.46
N VAL A 204 15.48 8.15 1.48
CA VAL A 204 14.54 7.95 2.59
C VAL A 204 13.57 9.12 2.69
N ILE A 205 12.43 8.90 3.32
CA ILE A 205 11.44 9.93 3.65
C ILE A 205 11.56 10.23 5.13
N LEU A 206 11.80 11.50 5.46
CA LEU A 206 11.91 12.01 6.82
C LEU A 206 10.60 12.69 7.20
N LEU A 207 10.15 12.46 8.44
CA LEU A 207 9.06 13.21 9.03
C LEU A 207 9.64 14.20 10.05
N MET A 208 9.47 15.49 9.77
CA MET A 208 9.86 16.56 10.67
C MET A 208 8.61 17.08 11.39
N ASN A 209 8.54 16.86 12.69
CA ASN A 209 7.50 17.48 13.51
C ASN A 209 7.98 18.87 13.94
N THR A 210 7.59 19.91 13.21
CA THR A 210 7.76 21.30 13.65
C THR A 210 6.62 21.69 14.58
N LEU A 211 6.56 21.08 15.77
CA LEU A 211 5.77 21.61 16.87
C LEU A 211 6.67 22.55 17.68
N SER A 212 6.90 23.75 17.14
CA SER A 212 7.32 24.88 17.96
C SER A 212 6.09 25.34 18.73
N LEU A 213 5.82 24.73 19.89
CA LEU A 213 4.98 25.38 20.89
C LEU A 213 5.74 26.61 21.36
N PHE A 214 5.36 27.78 20.85
CA PHE A 214 5.60 29.03 21.55
C PHE A 214 4.80 28.94 22.85
N ILE A 215 5.49 28.70 23.96
CA ILE A 215 5.01 28.90 25.33
C ILE A 215 5.21 30.37 25.66
#